data_AF-A0A7M1LF30-F1
#
_entry.id   AF-A0A7M1LF30-F1
#
_cell.length_a   1.000
_cell.length_b   1.000
_cell.length_c   1.000
_cell.angle_alpha   90.00
_cell.angle_beta   90.00
_cell.angle_gamma   90.00
#
_symmetry.space_group_name_H-M   'P 1'
#
loop_
_entity.id
_entity.type
_entity.pdbx_description
1 polymer ?
#
loop_
_entity_poly.entity_id
_entity_poly.type
_entity_poly.pdbx_seq_one_letter_code
_entity_poly.pdbx_strand_id
1 'polypeptide(L)'
;MANAKRKSWEEMTNAEKKESFDKHAKYKLFEAHKTGKADWQKNMTKEEVDNTIPYNASTGKTYSRETSMLLRAEMAIKGYEKAQFVTMEQGNMMGGTLKYKVDEQTGEIQKTKNGKDARVEGVKMLYIADYEMRPKLDENGKEIKAFVKDKAGNEVISKQTGKPIEYTVKEKIPIKPRLETKTLYHVSQFDDLDKTKIKERDLNAIQNYREQAKTQPYEIKVDYGKNLGISGNLEKQLNHLTIAQNKGIDYYNPAQLDMSKEKPKTRAKKQDKGMER
;
A
#
# COMPACT_ATOMS: atom_id res chain seq x y z
N MET A 1 33.76 -10.32 -16.01
CA MET A 1 33.14 -9.86 -14.74
C MET A 1 32.26 -10.98 -14.23
N ALA A 2 32.55 -11.54 -13.06
CA ALA A 2 31.74 -12.62 -12.49
C ALA A 2 30.33 -12.08 -12.17
N ASN A 3 29.29 -12.74 -12.68
CA ASN A 3 27.91 -12.47 -12.30
C ASN A 3 27.75 -12.81 -10.82
N ALA A 4 27.87 -11.81 -9.94
CA ALA A 4 27.54 -11.99 -8.53
C ALA A 4 26.08 -12.48 -8.44
N LYS A 5 25.89 -13.67 -7.86
CA LYS A 5 24.57 -14.28 -7.68
C LYS A 5 23.70 -13.29 -6.91
N ARG A 6 22.59 -12.84 -7.51
CA ARG A 6 21.64 -11.94 -6.86
C ARG A 6 21.06 -12.64 -5.63
N LYS A 7 21.26 -12.06 -4.45
CA LYS A 7 20.70 -12.56 -3.18
C LYS A 7 19.17 -12.67 -3.28
N SER A 8 18.60 -13.73 -2.70
CA SER A 8 17.15 -13.81 -2.48
C SER A 8 16.70 -12.84 -1.39
N TRP A 9 15.39 -12.63 -1.24
CA TRP A 9 14.86 -11.76 -0.19
C TRP A 9 15.25 -12.27 1.21
N GLU A 10 15.23 -13.58 1.40
CA GLU A 10 15.57 -14.25 2.66
C GLU A 10 17.06 -14.13 3.01
N GLU A 11 17.92 -14.01 2.00
CA GLU A 11 19.37 -13.84 2.14
C GLU A 11 19.79 -12.37 2.37
N MET A 12 18.89 -11.42 2.16
CA MET A 12 19.17 -9.99 2.33
C MET A 12 19.14 -9.58 3.81
N THR A 13 20.08 -8.72 4.19
CA THR A 13 20.05 -7.97 5.45
C THR A 13 18.87 -6.99 5.49
N ASN A 14 18.51 -6.49 6.68
CA ASN A 14 17.47 -5.46 6.80
C ASN A 14 17.79 -4.20 5.97
N ALA A 15 19.06 -3.78 5.91
CA ALA A 15 19.46 -2.63 5.10
C ALA A 15 19.21 -2.88 3.60
N GLU A 16 19.62 -4.04 3.08
CA GLU A 16 19.39 -4.43 1.68
C GLU A 16 17.90 -4.59 1.36
N LYS A 17 17.11 -5.18 2.28
CA LYS A 17 15.65 -5.28 2.14
C LYS A 17 14.99 -3.91 2.07
N LYS A 18 15.40 -2.99 2.95
CA LYS A 18 14.90 -1.61 2.98
C LYS A 18 15.23 -0.87 1.69
N GLU A 19 16.48 -0.93 1.23
CA GLU A 19 16.90 -0.31 -0.04
C GLU A 19 16.12 -0.86 -1.24
N SER A 20 15.96 -2.18 -1.31
CA SER A 20 15.17 -2.85 -2.35
C SER A 20 13.72 -2.38 -2.35
N PHE A 21 13.11 -2.30 -1.15
CA PHE A 21 11.75 -1.79 -0.98
C PHE A 21 11.64 -0.31 -1.38
N ASP A 22 12.58 0.54 -0.96
CA ASP A 22 12.55 1.97 -1.25
C ASP A 22 12.68 2.24 -2.75
N LYS A 23 13.54 1.47 -3.45
CA LYS A 23 13.66 1.54 -4.91
C LYS A 23 12.36 1.17 -5.60
N HIS A 24 11.69 0.12 -5.13
CA HIS A 24 10.36 -0.26 -5.63
C HIS A 24 9.33 0.84 -5.36
N ALA A 25 9.30 1.37 -4.15
CA ALA A 25 8.36 2.39 -3.73
C ALA A 25 8.53 3.67 -4.55
N LYS A 26 9.77 4.13 -4.71
CA LYS A 26 10.14 5.27 -5.57
C LYS A 26 9.62 5.07 -6.99
N TYR A 27 9.89 3.93 -7.62
CA TYR A 27 9.44 3.64 -8.97
C TYR A 27 7.92 3.74 -9.10
N LYS A 28 7.17 3.11 -8.20
CA LYS A 28 5.70 3.12 -8.19
C LYS A 28 5.12 4.53 -8.01
N LEU A 29 5.70 5.33 -7.13
CA LEU A 29 5.26 6.71 -6.92
C LEU A 29 5.49 7.58 -8.16
N PHE A 30 6.62 7.40 -8.86
CA PHE A 30 6.87 8.07 -10.14
C PHE A 30 5.94 7.60 -11.25
N GLU A 31 5.67 6.30 -11.34
CA GLU A 31 4.70 5.72 -12.28
C GLU A 31 3.31 6.36 -12.08
N ALA A 32 2.83 6.39 -10.84
CA ALA A 32 1.56 7.03 -10.50
C ALA A 32 1.55 8.53 -10.81
N HIS A 33 2.62 9.26 -10.52
CA HIS A 33 2.71 10.69 -10.82
C HIS A 33 2.60 10.98 -12.32
N LYS A 34 3.13 10.10 -13.19
CA LYS A 34 3.01 10.23 -14.65
C LYS A 34 1.58 10.07 -15.17
N THR A 35 0.70 9.42 -14.41
CA THR A 35 -0.70 9.24 -14.83
C THR A 35 -1.49 10.55 -14.84
N GLY A 36 -1.06 11.56 -14.08
CA GLY A 36 -1.82 12.79 -13.86
C GLY A 36 -3.08 12.62 -13.00
N LYS A 37 -3.33 11.41 -12.49
CA LYS A 37 -4.55 11.03 -11.76
C LYS A 37 -4.33 10.84 -10.26
N ALA A 38 -3.10 10.95 -9.78
CA ALA A 38 -2.81 10.73 -8.36
C ALA A 38 -3.40 11.85 -7.50
N ASP A 39 -3.91 11.50 -6.32
CA ASP A 39 -4.58 12.47 -5.43
C ASP A 39 -3.67 13.65 -5.03
N TRP A 40 -2.36 13.44 -4.93
CA TRP A 40 -1.39 14.50 -4.66
C TRP A 40 -1.15 15.46 -5.85
N GLN A 41 -1.88 15.30 -6.96
CA GLN A 41 -1.84 16.20 -8.11
C GLN A 41 -3.06 17.12 -8.21
N LYS A 42 -4.03 17.01 -7.28
CA LYS A 42 -5.22 17.86 -7.20
C LYS A 42 -5.35 18.51 -5.82
N ASN A 43 -6.03 19.65 -5.74
CA ASN A 43 -6.42 20.20 -4.44
C ASN A 43 -7.52 19.33 -3.84
N MET A 44 -7.55 19.23 -2.50
CA MET A 44 -8.55 18.45 -1.77
C MET A 44 -8.91 19.19 -0.49
N THR A 45 -10.19 19.22 -0.16
CA THR A 45 -10.68 19.55 1.18
C THR A 45 -10.15 18.54 2.20
N LYS A 46 -10.14 18.91 3.48
CA LYS A 46 -9.85 18.00 4.59
C LYS A 46 -10.66 16.69 4.48
N GLU A 47 -11.95 16.78 4.19
CA GLU A 47 -12.85 15.63 4.08
C GLU A 47 -12.43 14.70 2.93
N GLU A 48 -12.04 15.25 1.79
CA GLU A 48 -11.49 14.48 0.66
C GLU A 48 -10.14 13.86 1.00
N VAL A 49 -9.27 14.57 1.73
CA VAL A 49 -7.99 14.05 2.23
C VAL A 49 -8.24 12.81 3.10
N ASP A 50 -9.18 12.90 4.04
CA ASP A 50 -9.60 11.81 4.93
C ASP A 50 -10.23 10.64 4.14
N ASN A 51 -11.08 10.95 3.16
CA ASN A 51 -11.78 9.97 2.33
C ASN A 51 -10.91 9.22 1.34
N THR A 52 -9.73 9.74 1.04
CA THR A 52 -8.77 9.09 0.15
C THR A 52 -7.74 8.23 0.89
N ILE A 53 -7.76 8.21 2.24
CA ILE A 53 -6.79 7.41 3.03
C ILE A 53 -7.05 5.91 2.80
N PRO A 54 -6.08 5.15 2.28
CA PRO A 54 -6.20 3.71 2.15
C PRO A 54 -6.33 3.04 3.51
N TYR A 55 -7.15 2.00 3.58
CA TYR A 55 -7.41 1.30 4.83
C TYR A 55 -7.61 -0.19 4.60
N ASN A 56 -7.43 -0.95 5.69
CA ASN A 56 -7.66 -2.38 5.68
C ASN A 56 -9.15 -2.64 5.74
N ALA A 57 -9.75 -3.12 4.65
CA ALA A 57 -11.20 -3.31 4.55
C ALA A 57 -11.73 -4.41 5.49
N SER A 58 -10.88 -5.30 6.03
CA SER A 58 -11.33 -6.30 7.00
C SER A 58 -11.39 -5.78 8.45
N THR A 59 -10.68 -4.68 8.74
CA THR A 59 -10.58 -4.13 10.11
C THR A 59 -10.99 -2.66 10.24
N GLY A 60 -11.13 -1.94 9.13
CA GLY A 60 -11.39 -0.50 9.08
C GLY A 60 -10.13 0.36 9.28
N LYS A 61 -9.04 -0.20 9.80
CA LYS A 61 -7.85 0.57 10.20
C LYS A 61 -7.11 1.16 9.00
N THR A 62 -6.82 2.45 9.06
CA THR A 62 -6.07 3.18 8.02
C THR A 62 -4.61 2.72 7.93
N TYR A 63 -4.09 2.66 6.70
CA TYR A 63 -2.65 2.59 6.44
C TYR A 63 -2.05 3.99 6.50
N SER A 64 -0.78 4.08 6.91
CA SER A 64 -0.05 5.34 7.04
C SER A 64 1.28 5.31 6.29
N ARG A 65 1.92 6.48 6.18
CA ARG A 65 3.28 6.68 5.64
C ARG A 65 3.47 6.06 4.25
N GLU A 66 4.62 5.42 4.00
CA GLU A 66 5.02 4.87 2.70
C GLU A 66 3.98 3.89 2.17
N THR A 67 3.39 3.06 3.04
CA THR A 67 2.33 2.11 2.62
C THR A 67 1.10 2.85 2.11
N SER A 68 0.66 3.88 2.82
CA SER A 68 -0.47 4.72 2.38
C SER A 68 -0.20 5.36 1.02
N MET A 69 0.99 5.90 0.80
CA MET A 69 1.36 6.50 -0.47
C MET A 69 1.45 5.48 -1.61
N LEU A 70 1.96 4.27 -1.36
CA LEU A 70 2.01 3.21 -2.37
C LEU A 70 0.63 2.70 -2.76
N LEU A 71 -0.29 2.57 -1.80
CA LEU A 71 -1.65 2.17 -2.10
C LEU A 71 -2.38 3.24 -2.91
N ARG A 72 -2.21 4.53 -2.58
CA ARG A 72 -2.71 5.64 -3.40
C ARG A 72 -2.09 5.65 -4.81
N ALA A 73 -0.80 5.34 -4.92
CA ALA A 73 -0.12 5.21 -6.20
C ALA A 73 -0.76 4.11 -7.05
N GLU A 74 -0.99 2.94 -6.47
CA GLU A 74 -1.63 1.81 -7.16
C GLU A 74 -3.06 2.16 -7.58
N MET A 75 -3.83 2.87 -6.74
CA MET A 75 -5.16 3.35 -7.12
C MET A 75 -5.11 4.27 -8.34
N ALA A 76 -4.16 5.20 -8.38
CA ALA A 76 -4.00 6.11 -9.53
C ALA A 76 -3.60 5.37 -10.81
N ILE A 77 -2.72 4.38 -10.70
CA ILE A 77 -2.26 3.55 -11.83
C ILE A 77 -3.38 2.67 -12.37
N LYS A 78 -4.17 2.06 -11.48
CA LYS A 78 -5.19 1.07 -11.84
C LYS A 78 -6.61 1.64 -11.95
N GLY A 79 -6.80 2.92 -11.62
CA GLY A 79 -8.12 3.55 -11.61
C GLY A 79 -9.05 3.00 -10.54
N TYR A 80 -8.53 2.55 -9.39
CA TYR A 80 -9.38 2.10 -8.30
C TYR A 80 -10.02 3.29 -7.59
N GLU A 81 -11.35 3.27 -7.44
CA GLU A 81 -12.10 4.35 -6.82
C GLU A 81 -12.12 4.26 -5.29
N LYS A 82 -12.10 3.04 -4.75
CA LYS A 82 -12.20 2.81 -3.30
C LYS A 82 -10.82 2.56 -2.71
N ALA A 83 -10.54 3.17 -1.55
CA ALA A 83 -9.25 2.99 -0.88
C ALA A 83 -9.23 1.73 0.01
N GLN A 84 -9.81 0.63 -0.49
CA GLN A 84 -10.13 -0.59 0.26
C GLN A 84 -9.14 -1.71 -0.09
N PHE A 85 -8.31 -2.09 0.86
CA PHE A 85 -7.28 -3.11 0.65
C PHE A 85 -7.34 -4.21 1.71
N VAL A 86 -6.94 -5.42 1.33
CA VAL A 86 -6.85 -6.59 2.22
C VAL A 86 -5.64 -7.43 1.85
N THR A 87 -5.17 -8.25 2.78
CA THR A 87 -4.21 -9.31 2.46
C THR A 87 -4.94 -10.46 1.75
N MET A 88 -4.20 -11.33 1.04
CA MET A 88 -4.79 -12.54 0.45
C MET A 88 -5.56 -13.38 1.49
N GLU A 89 -4.94 -13.61 2.65
CA GLU A 89 -5.55 -14.33 3.77
C GLU A 89 -6.87 -13.69 4.23
N GLN A 90 -6.92 -12.36 4.34
CA GLN A 90 -8.14 -11.63 4.72
C GLN A 90 -9.21 -11.74 3.63
N GLY A 91 -8.84 -11.58 2.35
CA GLY A 91 -9.76 -11.77 1.22
C GLY A 91 -10.37 -13.18 1.21
N ASN A 92 -9.54 -14.21 1.45
CA ASN A 92 -10.00 -15.60 1.54
C ASN A 92 -10.94 -15.83 2.74
N MET A 93 -10.64 -15.27 3.92
CA MET A 93 -11.56 -15.33 5.08
C MET A 93 -12.89 -14.59 4.83
N MET A 94 -12.85 -13.61 3.93
CA MET A 94 -14.03 -12.91 3.42
C MET A 94 -14.70 -13.68 2.26
N GLY A 95 -14.35 -14.94 2.02
CA GLY A 95 -14.96 -15.78 0.99
C GLY A 95 -14.47 -15.50 -0.43
N GLY A 96 -13.59 -14.51 -0.61
CA GLY A 96 -13.11 -14.11 -1.93
C GLY A 96 -11.97 -14.98 -2.44
N THR A 97 -11.86 -15.10 -3.76
CA THR A 97 -10.71 -15.73 -4.44
C THR A 97 -9.99 -14.71 -5.29
N LEU A 98 -8.67 -14.60 -5.15
CA LEU A 98 -7.89 -13.61 -5.91
C LEU A 98 -7.96 -13.91 -7.42
N LYS A 99 -8.25 -12.91 -8.26
CA LYS A 99 -8.37 -13.07 -9.72
C LYS A 99 -7.07 -13.54 -10.38
N TYR A 100 -7.23 -14.22 -11.51
CA TYR A 100 -6.12 -14.50 -12.42
C TYR A 100 -5.66 -13.22 -13.13
N LYS A 101 -4.38 -13.15 -13.44
CA LYS A 101 -3.83 -12.12 -14.31
C LYS A 101 -4.08 -12.55 -15.75
N VAL A 102 -4.88 -11.76 -16.46
CA VAL A 102 -5.21 -11.99 -17.87
C VAL A 102 -4.42 -11.03 -18.75
N ASP A 103 -4.09 -11.47 -19.95
CA ASP A 103 -3.63 -10.59 -21.01
C ASP A 103 -4.79 -9.72 -21.50
N GLU A 104 -4.58 -8.40 -21.58
CA GLU A 104 -5.65 -7.46 -21.94
C GLU A 104 -6.07 -7.55 -23.42
N GLN A 105 -5.22 -8.08 -24.29
CA GLN A 105 -5.51 -8.22 -25.73
C GLN A 105 -6.15 -9.56 -26.06
N THR A 106 -5.66 -10.65 -25.45
CA THR A 106 -6.12 -12.01 -25.79
C THR A 106 -7.15 -12.56 -24.80
N GLY A 107 -7.22 -12.00 -23.58
CA GLY A 107 -8.05 -12.53 -22.49
C GLY A 107 -7.50 -13.80 -21.84
N GLU A 108 -6.34 -14.31 -22.29
CA GLU A 108 -5.77 -15.54 -21.76
C GLU A 108 -5.10 -15.34 -20.40
N ILE A 109 -5.13 -16.38 -19.56
CA ILE A 109 -4.45 -16.38 -18.26
C ILE A 109 -2.94 -16.42 -18.48
N GLN A 110 -2.25 -15.39 -17.99
CA GLN A 110 -0.79 -15.33 -18.03
C GLN A 110 -0.18 -16.41 -17.14
N LYS A 111 0.97 -16.94 -17.54
CA LYS A 111 1.74 -17.90 -16.75
C LYS A 111 2.88 -17.19 -15.99
N THR A 112 3.14 -17.67 -14.79
CA THR A 112 4.35 -17.34 -14.02
C THR A 112 5.59 -17.97 -14.65
N LYS A 113 6.79 -17.54 -14.23
CA LYS A 113 8.07 -18.13 -14.67
C LYS A 113 8.16 -19.64 -14.47
N ASN A 114 7.37 -20.18 -13.56
CA ASN A 114 7.36 -21.60 -13.22
C ASN A 114 6.18 -22.35 -13.89
N GLY A 115 5.53 -21.76 -14.90
CA GLY A 115 4.45 -22.39 -15.68
C GLY A 115 3.08 -22.43 -15.00
N LYS A 116 2.94 -21.94 -13.76
CA LYS A 116 1.65 -21.85 -13.06
C LYS A 116 0.87 -20.62 -13.49
N ASP A 117 -0.45 -20.67 -13.44
CA ASP A 117 -1.32 -19.50 -13.68
C ASP A 117 -0.96 -18.34 -12.75
N ALA A 118 -0.75 -17.16 -13.33
CA ALA A 118 -0.45 -15.95 -12.60
C ALA A 118 -1.73 -15.37 -11.99
N ARG A 119 -1.64 -14.91 -10.75
CA ARG A 119 -2.68 -14.10 -10.11
C ARG A 119 -2.38 -12.63 -10.30
N VAL A 120 -3.39 -11.78 -10.19
CA VAL A 120 -3.20 -10.33 -10.23
C VAL A 120 -2.20 -9.88 -9.18
N GLU A 121 -1.40 -8.88 -9.52
CA GLU A 121 -0.36 -8.35 -8.64
C GLU A 121 -0.96 -7.45 -7.56
N GLY A 122 -0.32 -7.43 -6.39
CA GLY A 122 -0.69 -6.56 -5.28
C GLY A 122 0.47 -5.67 -4.84
N VAL A 123 0.20 -4.76 -3.92
CA VAL A 123 1.17 -3.79 -3.40
C VAL A 123 1.93 -4.41 -2.23
N LYS A 124 3.27 -4.30 -2.25
CA LYS A 124 4.10 -4.75 -1.13
C LYS A 124 4.04 -3.71 0.00
N MET A 125 3.76 -4.18 1.21
CA MET A 125 3.85 -3.44 2.46
C MET A 125 5.03 -3.98 3.26
N LEU A 126 5.99 -3.12 3.58
CA LEU A 126 7.11 -3.47 4.46
C LEU A 126 6.64 -3.44 5.92
N TYR A 127 7.04 -4.44 6.71
CA TYR A 127 6.79 -4.48 8.14
C TYR A 127 7.98 -5.11 8.88
N ILE A 128 8.05 -4.88 10.19
CA ILE A 128 9.03 -5.53 11.07
C ILE A 128 8.37 -6.77 11.65
N ALA A 129 8.95 -7.95 11.37
CA ALA A 129 8.60 -9.20 12.03
C ALA A 129 9.53 -9.40 13.23
N ASP A 130 8.94 -9.41 14.41
CA ASP A 130 9.57 -9.69 15.71
C ASP A 130 9.17 -11.07 16.26
N TYR A 131 8.28 -11.77 15.56
CA TYR A 131 7.93 -13.17 15.82
C TYR A 131 7.64 -13.92 14.51
N GLU A 132 7.62 -15.25 14.60
CA GLU A 132 7.08 -16.11 13.56
C GLU A 132 6.14 -17.16 14.15
N MET A 133 5.19 -17.62 13.33
CA MET A 133 4.25 -18.66 13.71
C MET A 133 4.81 -20.01 13.27
N ARG A 134 5.20 -20.87 14.22
CA ARG A 134 5.64 -22.24 13.91
C ARG A 134 4.59 -23.26 14.34
N PRO A 135 4.50 -24.44 13.69
CA PRO A 135 3.68 -25.54 14.19
C PRO A 135 4.02 -25.83 15.65
N LYS A 136 2.99 -25.92 16.48
CA LYS A 136 3.15 -26.35 17.87
C LYS A 136 3.34 -27.86 17.86
N LEU A 137 4.35 -28.35 18.56
CA LEU A 137 4.64 -29.78 18.67
C LEU A 137 4.07 -30.35 19.99
N ASP A 138 3.62 -31.59 19.95
CA ASP A 138 3.25 -32.37 21.14
C ASP A 138 4.50 -32.93 21.85
N GLU A 139 4.29 -33.67 22.95
CA GLU A 139 5.36 -34.28 23.74
C GLU A 139 6.23 -35.26 22.95
N ASN A 140 5.74 -35.77 21.81
CA ASN A 140 6.45 -36.69 20.92
C ASN A 140 7.08 -35.97 19.71
N GLY A 141 7.03 -34.64 19.67
CA GLY A 141 7.57 -33.84 18.57
C GLY A 141 6.68 -33.82 17.32
N LYS A 142 5.41 -34.23 17.41
CA LYS A 142 4.47 -34.24 16.29
C LYS A 142 3.61 -32.98 16.28
N GLU A 143 3.30 -32.46 15.10
CA GLU A 143 2.45 -31.27 14.97
C GLU A 143 1.06 -31.49 15.59
N ILE A 144 0.66 -30.58 16.47
CA ILE A 144 -0.68 -30.54 17.05
C ILE A 144 -1.65 -30.05 15.98
N LYS A 145 -2.74 -30.78 15.79
CA LYS A 145 -3.81 -30.44 14.87
C LYS A 145 -5.13 -30.22 15.61
N ALA A 146 -5.98 -29.34 15.08
CA ALA A 146 -7.28 -29.01 15.62
C ALA A 146 -8.33 -28.93 14.51
N PHE A 147 -9.60 -29.07 14.87
CA PHE A 147 -10.73 -28.98 13.93
C PHE A 147 -11.39 -27.61 13.98
N VAL A 148 -11.78 -27.11 12.81
CA VAL A 148 -12.56 -25.88 12.70
C VAL A 148 -13.95 -26.14 13.26
N LYS A 149 -14.39 -25.30 14.21
CA LYS A 149 -15.71 -25.38 14.82
C LYS A 149 -16.62 -24.23 14.35
N ASP A 150 -17.90 -24.52 14.17
CA ASP A 150 -18.93 -23.52 13.93
C ASP A 150 -19.29 -22.74 15.22
N LYS A 151 -20.21 -21.79 15.11
CA LYS A 151 -20.67 -20.99 16.28
C LYS A 151 -21.38 -21.83 17.35
N ALA A 152 -21.88 -23.01 17.02
CA ALA A 152 -22.53 -23.94 17.93
C ALA A 152 -21.54 -24.96 18.53
N GLY A 153 -20.27 -24.94 18.11
CA GLY A 153 -19.22 -25.83 18.58
C GLY A 153 -19.07 -27.14 17.78
N ASN A 154 -19.85 -27.33 16.71
CA ASN A 154 -19.76 -28.51 15.85
C ASN A 154 -18.62 -28.38 14.85
N GLU A 155 -18.01 -29.50 14.47
CA GLU A 155 -16.95 -29.49 13.45
C GLU A 155 -17.51 -29.10 12.09
N VAL A 156 -16.83 -28.17 11.42
CA VAL A 156 -17.18 -27.74 10.07
C VAL A 156 -16.71 -28.81 9.09
N ILE A 157 -17.65 -29.36 8.33
CA ILE A 157 -17.37 -30.36 7.31
C ILE A 157 -17.01 -29.69 5.98
N SER A 158 -15.89 -30.09 5.39
CA SER A 158 -15.48 -29.68 4.05
C SER A 158 -16.46 -30.22 3.02
N LYS A 159 -17.07 -29.33 2.24
CA LYS A 159 -17.94 -29.71 1.11
C LYS A 159 -17.20 -30.48 0.01
N GLN A 160 -15.86 -30.35 -0.07
CA GLN A 160 -15.05 -31.02 -1.09
C GLN A 160 -14.68 -32.45 -0.70
N THR A 161 -14.39 -32.68 0.58
CA THR A 161 -13.84 -33.97 1.06
C THR A 161 -14.81 -34.76 1.94
N GLY A 162 -15.92 -34.15 2.37
CA GLY A 162 -16.88 -34.76 3.31
C GLY A 162 -16.32 -34.98 4.72
N LYS A 163 -15.13 -34.45 5.02
CA LYS A 163 -14.43 -34.62 6.31
C LYS A 163 -14.37 -33.31 7.10
N PRO A 164 -14.23 -33.37 8.44
CA PRO A 164 -13.92 -32.20 9.25
C PRO A 164 -12.73 -31.43 8.72
N ILE A 165 -12.82 -30.10 8.72
CA ILE A 165 -11.72 -29.23 8.32
C ILE A 165 -10.71 -29.18 9.47
N GLU A 166 -9.51 -29.68 9.20
CA GLU A 166 -8.39 -29.71 10.15
C GLU A 166 -7.39 -28.58 9.87
N TYR A 167 -6.76 -28.03 10.91
CA TYR A 167 -5.65 -27.09 10.81
C TYR A 167 -4.55 -27.40 11.83
N THR A 168 -3.30 -27.16 11.44
CA THR A 168 -2.15 -27.24 12.34
C THR A 168 -2.17 -26.06 13.30
N VAL A 169 -2.17 -26.35 14.61
CA VAL A 169 -2.06 -25.35 15.68
C VAL A 169 -0.65 -24.75 15.61
N LYS A 170 -0.59 -23.41 15.63
CA LYS A 170 0.69 -22.69 15.59
C LYS A 170 0.91 -21.91 16.87
N GLU A 171 2.16 -21.79 17.26
CA GLU A 171 2.61 -20.95 18.37
C GLU A 171 3.45 -19.77 17.90
N LYS A 172 3.42 -18.70 18.69
CA LYS A 172 4.17 -17.47 18.43
C LYS A 172 5.57 -17.60 19.02
N ILE A 173 6.58 -17.68 18.16
CA ILE A 173 7.98 -17.76 18.57
C ILE A 173 8.65 -16.41 18.32
N PRO A 174 9.16 -15.74 19.37
CA PRO A 174 9.94 -14.52 19.20
C PRO A 174 11.16 -14.75 18.31
N ILE A 175 11.47 -13.79 17.44
CA ILE A 175 12.66 -13.81 16.58
C ILE A 175 13.41 -12.49 16.70
N LYS A 176 14.66 -12.48 16.25
CA LYS A 176 15.37 -11.21 16.03
C LYS A 176 14.60 -10.37 15.00
N PRO A 177 14.27 -9.10 15.29
CA PRO A 177 13.52 -8.25 14.38
C PRO A 177 14.12 -8.21 12.97
N ARG A 178 13.32 -8.59 11.98
CA ARG A 178 13.71 -8.55 10.56
C ARG A 178 12.62 -7.89 9.73
N LEU A 179 13.04 -7.23 8.66
CA LEU A 179 12.11 -6.66 7.70
C LEU A 179 11.52 -7.76 6.84
N GLU A 180 10.20 -7.73 6.69
CA GLU A 180 9.45 -8.61 5.82
C GLU A 180 8.43 -7.83 5.00
N THR A 181 7.88 -8.45 3.98
CA THR A 181 6.80 -7.84 3.19
C THR A 181 5.52 -8.65 3.28
N LYS A 182 4.39 -7.95 3.41
CA LYS A 182 3.06 -8.50 3.18
C LYS A 182 2.51 -7.90 1.89
N THR A 183 1.75 -8.68 1.13
CA THR A 183 1.13 -8.18 -0.10
C THR A 183 -0.32 -7.78 0.19
N LEU A 184 -0.68 -6.57 -0.22
CA LEU A 184 -2.01 -6.00 -0.12
C LEU A 184 -2.65 -5.97 -1.51
N TYR A 185 -3.92 -6.31 -1.56
CA TYR A 185 -4.72 -6.37 -2.78
C TYR A 185 -5.94 -5.49 -2.58
N HIS A 186 -6.32 -4.76 -3.63
CA HIS A 186 -7.56 -4.01 -3.63
C HIS A 186 -8.75 -5.00 -3.62
N VAL A 187 -9.85 -4.68 -2.94
CA VAL A 187 -10.99 -5.60 -2.79
C VAL A 187 -11.61 -6.03 -4.13
N SER A 188 -11.54 -5.19 -5.18
CA SER A 188 -12.05 -5.55 -6.52
C SER A 188 -11.21 -6.63 -7.24
N GLN A 189 -10.03 -6.95 -6.71
CA GLN A 189 -9.15 -7.99 -7.23
C GLN A 189 -9.59 -9.40 -6.81
N PHE A 190 -10.64 -9.53 -6.01
CA PHE A 190 -11.20 -10.82 -5.61
C PHE A 190 -12.55 -11.05 -6.30
N ASP A 191 -12.78 -12.29 -6.71
CA ASP A 191 -14.10 -12.82 -7.05
C ASP A 191 -14.81 -13.28 -5.77
N ASP A 192 -16.13 -13.17 -5.72
CA ASP A 192 -17.01 -13.67 -4.64
C ASP A 192 -16.68 -13.15 -3.22
N LEU A 193 -16.01 -12.00 -3.13
CA LEU A 193 -15.73 -11.37 -1.84
C LEU A 193 -17.04 -10.97 -1.14
N ASP A 194 -17.26 -11.48 0.07
CA ASP A 194 -18.40 -11.15 0.92
C ASP A 194 -18.30 -9.69 1.38
N LYS A 195 -19.06 -8.83 0.71
CA LYS A 195 -19.08 -7.39 0.97
C LYS A 195 -19.62 -7.04 2.36
N THR A 196 -20.40 -7.92 3.00
CA THR A 196 -20.93 -7.67 4.36
C THR A 196 -19.83 -7.68 5.42
N LYS A 197 -18.68 -8.29 5.11
CA LYS A 197 -17.49 -8.31 5.97
C LYS A 197 -16.57 -7.10 5.77
N ILE A 198 -16.84 -6.25 4.78
CA ILE A 198 -16.10 -4.99 4.59
C ILE A 198 -16.48 -4.04 5.72
N LYS A 199 -15.47 -3.56 6.44
CA LYS A 199 -15.60 -2.53 7.46
C LYS A 199 -15.49 -1.15 6.83
N GLU A 200 -16.17 -0.18 7.43
CA GLU A 200 -15.97 1.22 7.12
C GLU A 200 -14.60 1.69 7.59
N ARG A 201 -14.11 2.77 6.97
CA ARG A 201 -12.84 3.39 7.34
C ARG A 201 -12.94 3.94 8.77
N ASP A 202 -12.00 3.52 9.61
CA ASP A 202 -11.84 4.01 10.98
C ASP A 202 -10.73 5.08 11.02
N LEU A 203 -11.13 6.32 11.28
CA LEU A 203 -10.23 7.47 11.39
C LEU A 203 -9.77 7.75 12.83
N ASN A 204 -10.21 6.98 13.83
CA ASN A 204 -9.93 7.25 15.25
C ASN A 204 -8.44 7.37 15.53
N ALA A 205 -7.61 6.50 14.95
CA ALA A 205 -6.17 6.54 15.14
C ALA A 205 -5.55 7.86 14.65
N ILE A 206 -6.01 8.37 13.51
CA ILE A 206 -5.53 9.63 12.93
C ILE A 206 -6.08 10.82 13.72
N GLN A 207 -7.33 10.77 14.16
CA GLN A 207 -7.92 11.81 15.02
C GLN A 207 -7.18 11.90 16.36
N ASN A 208 -6.93 10.77 17.02
CA ASN A 208 -6.14 10.73 18.25
C ASN A 208 -4.73 11.29 18.05
N TYR A 209 -4.09 10.96 16.93
CA TYR A 209 -2.79 11.54 16.58
C TYR A 209 -2.86 13.08 16.40
N ARG A 210 -3.88 13.59 15.69
CA ARG A 210 -4.09 15.04 15.49
C ARG A 210 -4.25 15.77 16.82
N GLU A 211 -5.05 15.23 17.72
CA GLU A 211 -5.26 15.82 19.05
C GLU A 211 -3.97 15.84 19.87
N GLN A 212 -3.22 14.74 19.89
CA GLN A 212 -1.92 14.68 20.57
C GLN A 212 -0.90 15.65 19.96
N ALA A 213 -0.91 15.84 18.64
CA ALA A 213 0.02 16.73 17.96
C ALA A 213 -0.19 18.21 18.34
N LYS A 214 -1.40 18.64 18.75
CA LYS A 214 -1.66 20.02 19.17
C LYS A 214 -0.85 20.44 20.40
N THR A 215 -0.52 19.48 21.27
CA THR A 215 0.22 19.74 22.52
C THR A 215 1.70 19.39 22.42
N GLN A 216 2.17 18.88 21.27
CA GLN A 216 3.57 18.52 21.10
C GLN A 216 4.44 19.77 20.83
N PRO A 217 5.63 19.87 21.44
CA PRO A 217 6.54 21.00 21.21
C PRO A 217 7.30 20.88 19.87
N TYR A 218 7.05 19.83 19.10
CA TYR A 218 7.71 19.54 17.82
C TYR A 218 6.71 19.05 16.78
N GLU A 219 7.03 19.25 15.51
CA GLU A 219 6.25 18.75 14.38
C GLU A 219 6.91 17.49 13.81
N ILE A 220 6.15 16.39 13.75
CA ILE A 220 6.61 15.18 13.06
C ILE A 220 6.47 15.40 11.56
N LYS A 221 7.62 15.56 10.88
CA LYS A 221 7.69 15.68 9.43
C LYS A 221 8.07 14.35 8.81
N VAL A 222 7.35 13.96 7.77
CA VAL A 222 7.76 12.90 6.85
C VAL A 222 8.48 13.57 5.69
N ASP A 223 9.68 13.09 5.40
CA ASP A 223 10.55 13.61 4.35
C ASP A 223 10.83 12.47 3.37
N TYR A 224 10.04 12.40 2.29
CA TYR A 224 10.21 11.37 1.26
C TYR A 224 11.49 11.56 0.43
N GLY A 225 12.12 12.74 0.50
CA GLY A 225 13.43 12.97 -0.09
C GLY A 225 14.52 12.23 0.65
N LYS A 226 14.54 12.33 1.98
CA LYS A 226 15.47 11.56 2.82
C LYS A 226 15.10 10.08 2.87
N ASN A 227 13.81 9.75 2.98
CA ASN A 227 13.38 8.38 3.23
C ASN A 227 13.38 7.49 1.98
N LEU A 228 13.11 8.05 0.80
CA LEU A 228 12.97 7.32 -0.47
C LEU A 228 13.85 7.87 -1.60
N GLY A 229 14.64 8.92 -1.35
CA GLY A 229 15.45 9.56 -2.38
C GLY A 229 14.61 10.22 -3.49
N ILE A 230 13.37 10.59 -3.22
CA ILE A 230 12.47 11.26 -4.17
C ILE A 230 12.78 12.76 -4.16
N SER A 231 12.87 13.39 -5.32
CA SER A 231 13.16 14.82 -5.41
C SER A 231 12.13 15.57 -6.26
N GLY A 232 12.17 16.90 -6.18
CA GLY A 232 11.40 17.80 -7.04
C GLY A 232 9.91 17.88 -6.66
N ASN A 233 9.04 18.05 -7.66
CA ASN A 233 7.61 18.29 -7.41
C ASN A 233 6.92 17.12 -6.73
N LEU A 234 7.30 15.88 -7.05
CA LEU A 234 6.73 14.69 -6.42
C LEU A 234 7.03 14.67 -4.91
N GLU A 235 8.26 15.00 -4.51
CA GLU A 235 8.64 15.09 -3.10
C GLU A 235 7.77 16.11 -2.36
N LYS A 236 7.69 17.34 -2.89
CA LYS A 236 6.88 18.43 -2.31
C LYS A 236 5.42 18.00 -2.16
N GLN A 237 4.85 17.40 -3.20
CA GLN A 237 3.45 16.94 -3.22
C GLN A 237 3.18 15.88 -2.16
N LEU A 238 4.03 14.85 -2.04
CA LEU A 238 3.87 13.77 -1.06
C LEU A 238 4.06 14.26 0.38
N ASN A 239 5.07 15.12 0.61
CA ASN A 239 5.31 15.73 1.91
C ASN A 239 4.11 16.58 2.34
N HIS A 240 3.60 17.47 1.46
CA HIS A 240 2.46 18.34 1.75
C HIS A 240 1.17 17.55 1.97
N LEU A 241 0.91 16.49 1.19
CA LEU A 241 -0.26 15.65 1.40
C LEU A 241 -0.20 14.94 2.76
N THR A 242 0.97 14.43 3.14
CA THR A 242 1.17 13.80 4.45
C THR A 242 0.98 14.80 5.59
N ILE A 243 1.43 16.05 5.42
CA ILE A 243 1.19 17.13 6.38
C ILE A 243 -0.31 17.44 6.49
N ALA A 244 -1.01 17.58 5.37
CA ALA A 244 -2.45 17.84 5.36
C ALA A 244 -3.23 16.73 6.09
N GLN A 245 -2.89 15.47 5.82
CA GLN A 245 -3.43 14.31 6.55
C GLN A 245 -3.14 14.38 8.05
N ASN A 246 -1.89 14.63 8.43
CA ASN A 246 -1.47 14.63 9.83
C ASN A 246 -2.07 15.80 10.63
N LYS A 247 -2.35 16.93 9.98
CA LYS A 247 -2.96 18.11 10.61
C LYS A 247 -4.48 18.13 10.51
N GLY A 248 -5.07 17.34 9.62
CA GLY A 248 -6.51 17.40 9.35
C GLY A 248 -6.90 18.75 8.77
N ILE A 249 -6.22 19.16 7.69
CA ILE A 249 -6.48 20.41 6.97
C ILE A 249 -6.61 20.13 5.48
N ASP A 250 -7.07 21.13 4.73
CA ASP A 250 -7.08 21.09 3.27
C ASP A 250 -5.69 20.87 2.69
N TYR A 251 -5.65 20.13 1.59
CA TYR A 251 -4.46 19.92 0.79
C TYR A 251 -4.50 20.80 -0.46
N TYR A 252 -3.43 21.57 -0.64
CA TYR A 252 -3.19 22.37 -1.84
C TYR A 252 -1.97 21.82 -2.57
N ASN A 253 -2.12 21.51 -3.87
CA ASN A 253 -1.04 21.01 -4.71
C ASN A 253 0.06 22.09 -4.85
N PRO A 254 1.26 21.87 -4.29
CA PRO A 254 2.32 22.88 -4.31
C PRO A 254 2.83 23.20 -5.72
N ALA A 255 2.66 22.30 -6.69
CA ALA A 255 3.06 22.57 -8.08
C ALA A 255 2.14 23.60 -8.77
N GLN A 256 0.87 23.69 -8.36
CA GLN A 256 -0.06 24.71 -8.86
C GLN A 256 0.19 26.08 -8.22
N LEU A 257 0.65 26.08 -6.97
CA LEU A 257 1.03 27.31 -6.26
C LEU A 257 2.25 27.99 -6.90
N ASP A 258 3.23 27.23 -7.42
CA ASP A 258 4.38 27.79 -8.15
C ASP A 258 3.96 28.46 -9.47
N MET A 259 3.00 27.89 -10.22
CA MET A 259 2.51 28.52 -11.47
C MET A 259 1.77 29.84 -11.25
N SER A 260 1.18 30.06 -10.06
CA SER A 260 0.52 31.34 -9.73
C SER A 260 1.50 32.49 -9.46
N LYS A 261 2.79 32.20 -9.26
CA LYS A 261 3.84 33.21 -9.04
C LYS A 261 4.58 33.60 -10.32
N GLU A 262 4.41 32.86 -11.41
CA GLU A 262 4.88 33.26 -12.74
C GLU A 262 3.79 34.08 -13.46
N LYS A 263 3.61 35.34 -13.05
CA LYS A 263 2.95 36.31 -13.94
C LYS A 263 3.79 36.42 -15.22
N PRO A 264 3.20 36.36 -16.43
CA PRO A 264 3.95 36.47 -17.66
C PRO A 264 4.61 37.85 -17.70
N LYS A 265 5.94 37.88 -17.65
CA LYS A 265 6.70 39.04 -18.12
C LYS A 265 6.49 39.12 -19.63
N THR A 266 5.39 39.72 -20.06
CA THR A 266 5.22 40.19 -21.44
C THR A 266 6.44 41.06 -21.76
N ARG A 267 7.32 40.52 -22.61
CA ARG A 267 8.37 41.27 -23.29
C ARG A 267 7.70 42.41 -24.04
N ALA A 268 7.79 43.62 -23.51
CA ALA A 268 7.63 44.82 -24.32
C ALA A 268 8.78 44.82 -25.34
N LYS A 269 8.49 44.36 -26.56
CA LYS A 269 9.33 44.66 -27.72
C LYS A 269 9.32 46.18 -27.88
N LYS A 270 10.39 46.85 -27.43
CA LYS A 270 10.74 48.16 -27.99
C LYS A 270 11.01 47.93 -29.48
N GLN A 271 10.10 48.40 -30.33
CA GLN A 271 10.38 48.65 -31.74
C GLN A 271 11.43 49.75 -31.78
N ASP A 272 12.65 49.36 -32.14
CA ASP A 272 13.69 50.29 -32.53
C ASP A 272 13.33 50.81 -33.93
N LYS A 273 12.95 52.09 -34.02
CA LYS A 273 12.79 52.81 -35.28
C LYS A 273 14.13 53.46 -35.62
N GLY A 274 14.93 52.79 -36.44
CA GLY A 274 15.88 53.42 -37.35
C GLY A 274 15.48 52.99 -38.77
N MET A 275 15.54 53.79 -39.82
CA MET A 275 16.12 55.10 -40.10
C MET A 275 15.26 55.73 -41.22
N GLU A 276 15.05 57.04 -41.17
CA GLU A 276 14.84 57.85 -42.37
C GLU A 276 15.89 58.95 -42.35
N ARG A 277 16.91 58.79 -43.19
CA ARG A 277 17.52 59.77 -44.12
C ARG A 277 18.93 59.35 -44.48
#